data_AF-A0A7V9KVL5-F1
#
_entry.id   AF-A0A7V9KVL5-F1
#
_cell.length_a   1.000
_cell.length_b   1.000
_cell.length_c   1.000
_cell.angle_alpha   90.00
_cell.angle_beta   90.00
_cell.angle_gamma   90.00
#
_symmetry.space_group_name_H-M   'P 1'
#
loop_
_entity.id
_entity.type
_entity.pdbx_description
1 polymer ?
#
loop_
_entity_poly.entity_id
_entity_poly.type
_entity_poly.pdbx_seq_one_letter_code
_entity_poly.pdbx_strand_id
1 'polypeptide(L)'
;MSDQPHHGHAEPGHEPIPEPGNEDAVRQVARRDGEPVPDPGIGEHEPRPSDVDRALEKRAELQVSAMFGLATLLTLGFCVAYFAIPEEETFLNTSAMNLALGLTLGGALLLIGIGAIQWAKKLMDDHEIVEMRHPSASSPEDRREAVAALDMGAAESGFGRRTMIRNSLLGSLAALGLPAVVLLRDLGPLPGDALETTVWAKGMRVV
;
A
#
# COMPACT_ATOMS: atom_id res chain seq x y z
N MET A 1 56.72 41.55 -54.00
CA MET A 1 57.02 40.21 -53.48
C MET A 1 55.94 39.91 -52.46
N SER A 2 55.00 39.05 -52.81
CA SER A 2 53.83 38.71 -52.01
C SER A 2 54.25 37.89 -50.79
N ASP A 3 53.67 38.16 -49.62
CA ASP A 3 53.71 37.22 -48.50
C ASP A 3 52.32 37.10 -47.86
N GLN A 4 51.85 35.85 -47.80
CA GLN A 4 50.52 35.42 -47.38
C GLN A 4 50.39 35.34 -45.85
N PRO A 5 49.16 35.38 -45.30
CA PRO A 5 48.91 35.08 -43.90
C PRO A 5 48.98 33.58 -43.63
N HIS A 6 49.79 33.15 -42.66
CA HIS A 6 49.81 31.76 -42.21
C HIS A 6 48.56 31.45 -41.38
N HIS A 7 47.80 30.48 -41.86
CA HIS A 7 46.62 29.91 -41.22
C HIS A 7 46.95 29.32 -39.85
N GLY A 8 46.09 29.63 -38.87
CA GLY A 8 46.13 29.04 -37.54
C GLY A 8 45.80 27.55 -37.55
N HIS A 9 46.62 26.78 -36.86
CA HIS A 9 46.25 25.46 -36.37
C HIS A 9 45.58 25.64 -35.01
N ALA A 10 44.27 25.44 -34.95
CA ALA A 10 43.55 25.31 -33.69
C ALA A 10 43.85 23.92 -33.11
N GLU A 11 44.59 23.86 -32.01
CA GLU A 11 44.61 22.67 -31.17
C GLU A 11 43.23 22.51 -30.51
N PRO A 12 42.70 21.27 -30.40
CA PRO A 12 41.43 21.03 -29.76
C PRO A 12 41.53 21.27 -28.24
N GLY A 13 40.86 22.33 -27.80
CA GLY A 13 40.19 22.44 -26.50
C GLY A 13 40.97 21.97 -25.27
N HIS A 14 42.01 22.70 -24.88
CA HIS A 14 42.39 22.72 -23.48
C HIS A 14 41.60 23.84 -22.79
N GLU A 15 40.38 23.52 -22.34
CA GLU A 15 39.66 24.41 -21.43
C GLU A 15 40.49 24.58 -20.14
N PRO A 16 40.72 25.81 -19.66
CA PRO A 16 41.43 26.01 -18.41
C PRO A 16 40.62 25.39 -17.27
N ILE A 17 41.23 24.44 -16.56
CA ILE A 17 40.64 23.90 -15.32
C ILE A 17 40.51 25.08 -14.34
N PRO A 18 39.32 25.38 -13.82
CA PRO A 18 39.11 26.52 -12.95
C PRO A 18 39.98 26.40 -11.69
N GLU A 19 40.71 27.48 -11.36
CA GLU A 19 41.57 27.51 -10.19
C GLU A 19 40.74 27.29 -8.90
N PRO A 20 41.25 26.49 -7.95
CA PRO A 20 40.56 26.23 -6.69
C PRO A 20 40.49 27.54 -5.88
N GLY A 21 39.33 28.19 -5.89
CA GLY A 21 39.10 29.44 -5.17
C GLY A 21 38.05 30.37 -5.79
N ASN A 22 37.60 30.12 -7.02
CA ASN A 22 36.58 30.95 -7.67
C ASN A 22 35.18 30.30 -7.59
N GLU A 23 34.52 30.45 -6.44
CA GLU A 23 33.16 29.95 -6.20
C GLU A 23 32.13 30.48 -7.21
N ASP A 24 32.37 31.66 -7.78
CA ASP A 24 31.48 32.29 -8.75
C ASP A 24 31.58 31.66 -10.15
N ALA A 25 32.75 31.16 -10.54
CA ALA A 25 32.93 30.38 -11.77
C ALA A 25 32.23 29.01 -11.66
N VAL A 26 32.34 28.34 -10.51
CA VAL A 26 31.64 27.07 -10.23
C VAL A 26 30.11 27.28 -10.25
N ARG A 27 29.63 28.38 -9.67
CA ARG A 27 28.20 28.76 -9.71
C ARG A 27 27.71 29.16 -11.10
N GLN A 28 28.58 29.72 -11.95
CA GLN A 28 28.22 30.15 -13.29
C GLN A 28 28.19 28.98 -14.29
N VAL A 29 29.06 27.96 -14.11
CA VAL A 29 29.00 26.68 -14.84
C VAL A 29 27.74 25.90 -14.45
N ALA A 30 27.41 25.83 -13.16
CA ALA A 30 26.19 25.18 -12.68
C ALA A 30 24.88 25.87 -13.12
N ARG A 31 24.95 27.14 -13.58
CA ARG A 31 23.77 27.92 -14.02
C ARG A 31 23.54 27.93 -15.53
N ARG A 32 24.53 27.51 -16.34
CA ARG A 32 24.47 27.75 -17.79
C ARG A 32 23.97 26.60 -18.63
N ASP A 33 24.05 25.36 -18.18
CA ASP A 33 23.68 24.23 -19.02
C ASP A 33 22.82 23.24 -18.23
N GLY A 34 21.80 22.70 -18.91
CA GLY A 34 21.07 21.53 -18.44
C GLY A 34 22.03 20.39 -18.11
N GLU A 35 21.52 19.38 -17.42
CA GLU A 35 22.32 18.25 -16.95
C GLU A 35 23.31 17.76 -18.02
N PRO A 36 24.59 17.51 -17.67
CA PRO A 36 25.64 17.10 -18.62
C PRO A 36 25.28 15.90 -19.50
N VAL A 37 24.26 15.14 -19.07
CA VAL A 37 23.58 14.11 -19.84
C VAL A 37 22.12 14.56 -19.98
N PRO A 38 21.57 14.65 -21.20
CA PRO A 38 20.15 14.93 -21.39
C PRO A 38 19.32 13.86 -20.69
N ASP A 39 18.25 14.28 -20.02
CA ASP A 39 17.26 13.35 -19.47
C ASP A 39 16.80 12.40 -20.59
N PRO A 40 17.05 11.07 -20.48
CA PRO A 40 16.64 10.11 -21.49
C PRO A 40 15.11 10.00 -21.64
N GLY A 41 14.34 10.61 -20.73
CA GLY A 41 12.88 10.52 -20.69
C GLY A 41 12.41 9.16 -20.18
N ILE A 42 11.09 8.98 -20.13
CA ILE A 42 10.46 7.69 -19.80
C ILE A 42 10.50 6.76 -21.01
N GLY A 43 10.77 5.48 -20.76
CA GLY A 43 10.75 4.44 -21.80
C GLY A 43 9.35 4.24 -22.37
N GLU A 44 9.24 3.56 -23.51
CA GLU A 44 7.93 3.13 -24.01
C GLU A 44 7.31 2.13 -23.01
N HIS A 45 6.07 2.40 -22.60
CA HIS A 45 5.37 1.54 -21.66
C HIS A 45 5.05 0.20 -22.30
N GLU A 46 5.66 -0.86 -21.79
CA GLU A 46 5.45 -2.23 -22.28
C GLU A 46 4.18 -2.85 -21.66
N PRO A 47 3.17 -3.20 -22.47
CA PRO A 47 1.92 -3.75 -21.95
C PRO A 47 2.14 -5.14 -21.34
N ARG A 48 1.55 -5.40 -20.17
CA ARG A 48 1.68 -6.71 -19.52
C ARG A 48 0.74 -7.73 -20.18
N PRO A 49 1.01 -9.04 -20.04
CA PRO A 49 0.12 -10.07 -20.57
C PRO A 49 -1.33 -9.98 -20.08
N SER A 50 -1.54 -9.45 -18.86
CA SER A 50 -2.87 -9.21 -18.28
C SER A 50 -3.61 -8.03 -18.90
N ASP A 51 -2.91 -7.09 -19.54
CA ASP A 51 -3.50 -5.92 -20.17
C ASP A 51 -3.96 -6.23 -21.61
N VAL A 52 -3.35 -7.24 -22.23
CA VAL A 52 -3.65 -7.69 -23.61
C VAL A 52 -4.60 -8.89 -23.64
N ASP A 53 -4.44 -9.86 -22.73
CA ASP A 53 -5.23 -11.09 -22.69
C ASP A 53 -6.25 -11.10 -21.54
N ARG A 54 -7.53 -10.96 -21.90
CA ARG A 54 -8.68 -11.01 -20.98
C ARG A 54 -8.77 -12.32 -20.20
N ALA A 55 -8.29 -13.45 -20.73
CA ALA A 55 -8.30 -14.72 -20.02
C ALA A 55 -7.28 -14.74 -18.88
N LEU A 56 -6.10 -14.14 -19.08
CA LEU A 56 -5.08 -13.99 -18.04
C LEU A 56 -5.51 -13.00 -16.97
N GLU A 57 -6.14 -11.89 -17.37
CA GLU A 57 -6.75 -10.93 -16.46
C GLU A 57 -7.75 -11.60 -15.52
N LYS A 58 -8.69 -12.38 -16.08
CA LYS A 58 -9.73 -13.07 -15.29
C LYS A 58 -9.14 -14.12 -14.34
N ARG A 59 -8.06 -14.79 -14.73
CA ARG A 59 -7.35 -15.75 -13.86
C ARG A 59 -6.70 -15.03 -12.69
N ALA A 60 -6.04 -13.90 -12.94
CA ALA A 60 -5.46 -13.08 -11.89
C ALA A 60 -6.53 -12.53 -10.94
N GLU A 61 -7.67 -12.06 -11.49
CA GLU A 61 -8.81 -11.59 -10.70
C GLU A 61 -9.36 -12.67 -9.78
N LEU A 62 -9.54 -13.90 -10.30
CA LEU A 62 -10.02 -15.02 -9.51
C LEU A 62 -9.02 -15.44 -8.43
N GLN A 63 -7.72 -15.46 -8.73
CA GLN A 63 -6.67 -15.79 -7.76
C GLN A 63 -6.68 -14.80 -6.59
N VAL A 64 -6.67 -13.50 -6.89
CA VAL A 64 -6.71 -12.44 -5.86
C VAL A 64 -7.99 -12.53 -5.03
N SER A 65 -9.15 -12.67 -5.68
CA SER A 65 -10.44 -12.76 -4.98
C SER A 65 -10.54 -14.01 -4.12
N ALA A 66 -9.99 -15.15 -4.58
CA ALA A 66 -9.95 -16.38 -3.82
C ALA A 66 -9.08 -16.26 -2.57
N MET A 67 -7.97 -15.50 -2.64
CA MET A 67 -7.12 -15.24 -1.48
C MET A 67 -7.83 -14.40 -0.41
N PHE A 68 -8.55 -13.34 -0.81
CA PHE A 68 -9.37 -12.56 0.13
C PHE A 68 -10.55 -13.35 0.68
N GLY A 69 -11.18 -14.18 -0.16
CA GLY A 69 -12.22 -15.12 0.27
C GLY A 69 -11.69 -16.13 1.29
N LEU A 70 -10.52 -16.73 1.05
CA LEU A 70 -9.91 -17.67 1.97
C LEU A 70 -9.47 -16.99 3.28
N ALA A 71 -8.95 -15.75 3.21
CA ALA A 71 -8.66 -14.96 4.39
C ALA A 71 -9.93 -14.73 5.25
N THR A 72 -11.05 -14.40 4.61
CA THR A 72 -12.35 -14.27 5.28
C THR A 72 -12.74 -15.57 5.98
N LEU A 73 -12.61 -16.71 5.31
CA LEU A 73 -12.90 -18.03 5.91
C LEU A 73 -12.00 -18.35 7.09
N LEU A 74 -10.71 -18.01 7.03
CA LEU A 74 -9.79 -18.17 8.14
C LEU A 74 -10.17 -17.28 9.33
N THR A 75 -10.59 -16.04 9.08
CA THR A 75 -11.08 -15.16 10.15
C THR A 75 -12.37 -15.66 10.79
N LEU A 76 -13.29 -16.24 10.02
CA LEU A 76 -14.45 -16.93 10.58
C LEU A 76 -14.01 -18.17 11.37
N GLY A 77 -13.03 -18.90 10.85
CA GLY A 77 -12.38 -20.03 11.53
C GLY A 77 -11.76 -19.64 12.87
N PHE A 78 -11.14 -18.47 12.97
CA PHE A 78 -10.65 -17.91 14.24
C PHE A 78 -11.78 -17.77 15.25
N CYS A 79 -12.90 -17.16 14.85
CA CYS A 79 -14.05 -16.95 15.73
C CYS A 79 -14.63 -18.29 16.19
N VAL A 80 -14.76 -19.25 15.28
CA VAL A 80 -15.24 -20.60 15.62
C VAL A 80 -14.27 -21.32 16.56
N ALA A 81 -12.97 -21.29 16.26
CA ALA A 81 -11.93 -21.93 17.07
C ALA A 81 -11.91 -21.37 18.50
N TYR A 82 -12.04 -20.05 18.64
CA TYR A 82 -12.09 -19.38 19.94
C TYR A 82 -13.22 -19.88 20.84
N PHE A 83 -14.38 -20.26 20.28
CA PHE A 83 -15.50 -20.81 21.06
C PHE A 83 -15.52 -22.34 21.14
N ALA A 84 -14.96 -23.04 20.15
CA ALA A 84 -15.08 -24.48 20.01
C ALA A 84 -13.93 -25.25 20.67
N ILE A 85 -12.76 -24.64 20.87
CA ILE A 85 -11.58 -25.29 21.43
C ILE A 85 -11.46 -24.92 22.91
N PRO A 86 -11.53 -25.88 23.84
CA PRO A 86 -11.24 -25.64 25.26
C PRO A 86 -9.80 -25.19 25.51
N GLU A 87 -9.57 -24.40 26.54
CA GLU A 87 -8.23 -23.88 26.88
C GLU A 87 -7.25 -25.00 27.31
N GLU A 88 -7.77 -26.07 27.90
CA GLU A 88 -7.00 -27.20 28.39
C GLU A 88 -6.61 -28.20 27.30
N GLU A 89 -7.19 -28.08 26.10
CA GLU A 89 -6.89 -28.97 24.98
C GLU A 89 -5.47 -28.76 24.46
N THR A 90 -4.78 -29.88 24.27
CA THR A 90 -3.38 -29.88 23.81
C THR A 90 -3.25 -30.58 22.46
N PHE A 91 -2.44 -29.99 21.58
CA PHE A 91 -2.11 -30.53 20.28
C PHE A 91 -0.61 -30.40 20.07
N LEU A 92 0.07 -31.48 19.64
CA LEU A 92 1.54 -31.51 19.48
C LEU A 92 2.32 -31.02 20.72
N ASN A 93 1.87 -31.36 21.93
CA ASN A 93 2.43 -30.88 23.21
C ASN A 93 2.41 -29.35 23.40
N THR A 94 1.55 -28.63 22.67
CA THR A 94 1.29 -27.20 22.85
C THR A 94 -0.21 -26.93 23.01
N SER A 95 -0.59 -25.71 23.37
CA SER A 95 -2.00 -25.30 23.45
C SER A 95 -2.65 -25.37 22.06
N ALA A 96 -3.69 -26.20 21.94
CA ALA A 96 -4.45 -26.35 20.69
C ALA A 96 -5.12 -25.03 20.30
N MET A 97 -5.64 -24.30 21.29
CA MET A 97 -6.25 -22.98 21.13
C MET A 97 -5.27 -21.99 20.52
N ASN A 98 -4.10 -21.76 21.15
CA ASN A 98 -3.12 -20.77 20.66
C ASN A 98 -2.64 -21.08 19.24
N LEU A 99 -2.45 -22.36 18.93
CA LEU A 99 -2.06 -22.78 17.60
C LEU A 99 -3.16 -22.48 16.57
N ALA A 100 -4.41 -22.84 16.87
CA ALA A 100 -5.54 -22.59 15.97
C ALA A 100 -5.76 -21.09 15.74
N LEU A 101 -5.76 -20.29 16.81
CA LEU A 101 -5.91 -18.83 16.73
C LEU A 101 -4.75 -18.18 15.96
N GLY A 102 -3.51 -18.59 16.23
CA GLY A 102 -2.33 -18.08 15.53
C GLY A 102 -2.32 -18.42 14.04
N LEU A 103 -2.63 -19.67 13.67
CA LEU A 103 -2.65 -20.11 12.28
C LEU A 103 -3.78 -19.46 11.48
N THR A 104 -4.97 -19.33 12.08
CA THR A 104 -6.12 -18.70 11.42
C THR A 104 -5.91 -17.21 11.24
N LEU A 105 -5.52 -16.48 12.28
CA LEU A 105 -5.30 -15.03 12.19
C LEU A 105 -4.07 -14.70 11.34
N GLY A 106 -2.94 -15.38 11.57
CA GLY A 106 -1.71 -15.19 10.80
C GLY A 106 -1.92 -15.56 9.32
N GLY A 107 -2.60 -16.66 9.04
CA GLY A 107 -2.95 -17.07 7.68
C GLY A 107 -3.89 -16.08 6.98
N ALA A 108 -4.88 -15.54 7.69
CA ALA A 108 -5.77 -14.52 7.14
C ALA A 108 -5.00 -13.25 6.74
N LEU A 109 -4.17 -12.73 7.65
CA LEU A 109 -3.34 -11.54 7.39
C LEU A 109 -2.34 -11.78 6.24
N LEU A 110 -1.70 -12.95 6.21
CA LEU A 110 -0.77 -13.32 5.15
C LEU A 110 -1.46 -13.34 3.79
N LEU A 111 -2.64 -13.98 3.68
CA LEU A 111 -3.39 -14.06 2.43
C LEU A 111 -3.90 -12.68 1.96
N ILE A 112 -4.30 -11.80 2.89
CA ILE A 112 -4.64 -10.41 2.55
C ILE A 112 -3.41 -9.69 1.98
N GLY A 113 -2.25 -9.82 2.63
CA GLY A 113 -1.00 -9.19 2.18
C GLY A 113 -0.56 -9.68 0.80
N ILE A 114 -0.48 -11.00 0.59
CA ILE A 114 -0.10 -11.57 -0.72
C ILE A 114 -1.15 -11.22 -1.77
N GLY A 115 -2.44 -11.23 -1.43
CA GLY A 115 -3.53 -10.86 -2.34
C GLY A 115 -3.44 -9.41 -2.81
N ALA A 116 -3.12 -8.49 -1.88
CA ALA A 116 -2.91 -7.08 -2.20
C ALA A 116 -1.69 -6.86 -3.11
N ILE A 117 -0.58 -7.55 -2.85
CA ILE A 117 0.63 -7.49 -3.72
C ILE A 117 0.32 -8.05 -5.11
N GLN A 118 -0.39 -9.18 -5.18
CA GLN A 118 -0.76 -9.79 -6.44
C GLN A 118 -1.71 -8.89 -7.25
N TRP A 119 -2.64 -8.21 -6.58
CA TRP A 119 -3.51 -7.21 -7.19
C TRP A 119 -2.70 -6.05 -7.77
N ALA A 120 -1.78 -5.47 -6.98
CA ALA A 120 -0.91 -4.39 -7.42
C ALA A 120 -0.10 -4.78 -8.67
N LYS A 121 0.51 -5.97 -8.67
CA LYS A 121 1.42 -6.41 -9.74
C LYS A 121 0.76 -6.86 -11.04
N LYS A 122 -0.49 -7.31 -11.01
CA LYS A 122 -1.12 -8.00 -12.16
C LYS A 122 -2.32 -7.27 -12.74
N LEU A 123 -2.86 -6.29 -12.05
CA LEU A 123 -4.20 -5.76 -12.36
C LEU A 123 -4.30 -4.23 -12.20
N MET A 124 -3.41 -3.63 -11.41
CA MET A 124 -3.28 -2.18 -11.25
C MET A 124 -2.51 -1.60 -12.42
N ASP A 125 -2.82 -0.38 -12.86
CA ASP A 125 -2.06 0.27 -13.92
C ASP A 125 -0.59 0.50 -13.53
N ASP A 126 0.31 0.44 -14.50
CA ASP A 126 1.78 0.51 -14.28
C ASP A 126 2.42 1.58 -15.17
N HIS A 127 1.70 2.69 -15.38
CA HIS A 127 2.20 3.82 -16.14
C HIS A 127 3.30 4.55 -15.36
N GLU A 128 4.41 4.80 -16.03
CA GLU A 128 5.50 5.60 -15.49
C GLU A 128 5.10 7.09 -15.53
N ILE A 129 5.06 7.73 -14.36
CA ILE A 129 4.69 9.15 -14.22
C ILE A 129 5.88 9.90 -13.64
N VAL A 130 6.23 11.04 -14.26
CA VAL A 130 7.25 11.95 -13.75
C VAL A 130 6.56 13.03 -12.93
N GLU A 131 6.88 13.08 -11.63
CA GLU A 131 6.38 14.10 -10.72
C GLU A 131 7.49 15.10 -10.36
N MET A 132 7.25 16.38 -10.66
CA MET A 132 8.21 17.44 -10.34
C MET A 132 8.15 17.77 -8.84
N ARG A 133 9.29 18.06 -8.22
CA ARG A 133 9.34 18.36 -6.78
C ARG A 133 8.54 19.63 -6.46
N HIS A 134 7.38 19.48 -5.83
CA HIS A 134 6.56 20.60 -5.40
C HIS A 134 7.19 21.31 -4.18
N PRO A 135 7.15 22.66 -4.12
CA PRO A 135 7.55 23.41 -2.92
C PRO A 135 6.60 23.12 -1.75
N SER A 136 7.11 23.17 -0.52
CA SER A 136 6.42 22.68 0.70
C SER A 136 5.24 23.53 1.21
N ALA A 137 4.84 24.59 0.50
CA ALA A 137 3.75 25.48 0.90
C ALA A 137 2.51 25.25 0.02
N SER A 138 1.41 24.79 0.62
CA SER A 138 0.20 24.46 -0.12
C SER A 138 -0.57 25.69 -0.60
N SER A 139 -0.71 25.85 -1.91
CA SER A 139 -1.60 26.81 -2.56
C SER A 139 -3.01 26.22 -2.80
N PRO A 140 -4.05 27.04 -3.10
CA PRO A 140 -5.35 26.53 -3.54
C PRO A 140 -5.29 25.70 -4.84
N GLU A 141 -4.25 25.90 -5.65
CA GLU A 141 -3.93 25.11 -6.85
C GLU A 141 -3.53 23.69 -6.44
N ASP A 142 -2.64 23.56 -5.45
CA ASP A 142 -2.12 22.27 -4.96
C ASP A 142 -3.22 21.40 -4.38
N ARG A 143 -4.27 22.01 -3.82
CA ARG A 143 -5.44 21.26 -3.34
C ARG A 143 -6.24 20.64 -4.50
N ARG A 144 -6.33 21.33 -5.65
CA ARG A 144 -6.96 20.77 -6.84
C ARG A 144 -6.11 19.64 -7.43
N GLU A 145 -4.80 19.84 -7.46
CA GLU A 145 -3.83 18.84 -7.91
C GLU A 145 -3.86 17.58 -7.04
N ALA A 146 -3.90 17.72 -5.71
CA ALA A 146 -4.01 16.59 -4.79
C ALA A 146 -5.30 15.77 -5.00
N VAL A 147 -6.43 16.44 -5.25
CA VAL A 147 -7.69 15.73 -5.57
C VAL A 147 -7.59 15.02 -6.91
N ALA A 148 -7.02 15.67 -7.93
CA ALA A 148 -6.82 15.06 -9.23
C ALA A 148 -5.91 13.82 -9.16
N ALA A 149 -4.84 13.88 -8.37
CA ALA A 149 -3.95 12.74 -8.13
C ALA A 149 -4.67 11.58 -7.43
N LEU A 150 -5.54 11.86 -6.46
CA LEU A 150 -6.37 10.84 -5.81
C LEU A 150 -7.36 10.19 -6.79
N ASP A 151 -8.03 10.99 -7.62
CA ASP A 151 -8.97 10.49 -8.63
C ASP A 151 -8.27 9.64 -9.69
N MET A 152 -7.05 10.04 -10.09
CA MET A 152 -6.19 9.28 -10.99
C MET A 152 -5.81 7.93 -10.39
N GLY A 153 -5.29 7.91 -9.16
CA GLY A 153 -4.97 6.65 -8.47
C GLY A 153 -6.20 5.75 -8.28
N ALA A 154 -7.38 6.32 -8.01
CA ALA A 154 -8.62 5.57 -7.95
C ALA A 154 -9.01 4.94 -9.30
N ALA A 155 -8.75 5.62 -10.42
CA ALA A 155 -8.99 5.12 -11.76
C ALA A 155 -7.99 4.01 -12.16
N GLU A 156 -6.70 4.22 -11.89
CA GLU A 156 -5.59 3.29 -12.17
C GLU A 156 -5.68 2.00 -11.33
N SER A 157 -6.14 2.12 -10.09
CA SER A 157 -6.37 0.95 -9.24
C SER A 157 -7.45 0.01 -9.79
N GLY A 158 -8.34 0.51 -10.65
CA GLY A 158 -9.49 -0.23 -11.17
C GLY A 158 -10.49 -0.64 -10.09
N PHE A 159 -10.36 -0.12 -8.86
CA PHE A 159 -11.13 -0.53 -7.68
C PHE A 159 -12.65 -0.37 -7.89
N GLY A 160 -13.06 0.68 -8.61
CA GLY A 160 -14.47 0.90 -8.96
C GLY A 160 -15.04 -0.11 -9.95
N ARG A 161 -14.24 -0.55 -10.93
CA ARG A 161 -14.66 -1.43 -12.04
C ARG A 161 -14.59 -2.92 -11.66
N ARG A 162 -13.56 -3.31 -10.89
CA ARG A 162 -13.28 -4.69 -10.49
C ARG A 162 -14.07 -5.10 -9.25
N THR A 163 -15.39 -5.25 -9.42
CA THR A 163 -16.33 -5.46 -8.30
C THR A 163 -16.05 -6.73 -7.50
N MET A 164 -15.54 -7.80 -8.12
CA MET A 164 -15.26 -9.06 -7.43
C MET A 164 -14.10 -8.90 -6.42
N ILE A 165 -12.98 -8.31 -6.86
CA ILE A 165 -11.83 -8.01 -5.98
C ILE A 165 -12.27 -7.04 -4.88
N ARG A 166 -12.94 -5.94 -5.24
CA ARG A 166 -13.43 -4.96 -4.27
C ARG A 166 -14.28 -5.61 -3.18
N ASN A 167 -15.31 -6.36 -3.56
CA ASN A 167 -16.24 -6.95 -2.60
C ASN A 167 -15.53 -8.01 -1.74
N SER A 168 -14.63 -8.82 -2.31
CA SER A 168 -13.88 -9.82 -1.55
C SER A 168 -12.87 -9.19 -0.57
N LEU A 169 -12.17 -8.11 -0.98
CA LEU A 169 -11.29 -7.34 -0.11
C LEU A 169 -12.08 -6.69 1.04
N LEU A 170 -13.16 -5.97 0.73
CA LEU A 170 -14.02 -5.37 1.76
C LEU A 170 -14.59 -6.43 2.70
N GLY A 171 -15.01 -7.57 2.17
CA GLY A 171 -15.45 -8.72 2.97
C GLY A 171 -14.37 -9.21 3.92
N SER A 172 -13.13 -9.36 3.44
CA SER A 172 -12.01 -9.80 4.28
C SER A 172 -11.64 -8.78 5.35
N LEU A 173 -11.62 -7.49 5.04
CA LEU A 173 -11.29 -6.43 5.99
C LEU A 173 -12.39 -6.26 7.04
N ALA A 174 -13.66 -6.34 6.62
CA ALA A 174 -14.79 -6.34 7.54
C ALA A 174 -14.74 -7.55 8.48
N ALA A 175 -14.49 -8.74 7.94
CA ALA A 175 -14.35 -9.96 8.74
C ALA A 175 -13.18 -9.86 9.73
N LEU A 176 -12.06 -9.25 9.34
CA LEU A 176 -10.89 -9.04 10.21
C LEU A 176 -11.21 -8.22 11.47
N GLY A 177 -12.28 -7.42 11.46
CA GLY A 177 -12.79 -6.74 12.65
C GLY A 177 -13.44 -7.69 13.67
N LEU A 178 -13.93 -8.86 13.26
CA LEU A 178 -14.62 -9.81 14.15
C LEU A 178 -13.73 -10.31 15.30
N PRO A 179 -12.49 -10.78 15.07
CA PRO A 179 -11.56 -11.12 16.15
C PRO A 179 -11.42 -10.01 17.20
N ALA A 180 -11.32 -8.74 16.76
CA ALA A 180 -11.19 -7.61 17.68
C ALA A 180 -12.40 -7.47 18.61
N VAL A 181 -13.60 -7.79 18.13
CA VAL A 181 -14.83 -7.78 18.95
C VAL A 181 -14.91 -9.02 19.83
N VAL A 182 -14.60 -10.20 19.29
CA VAL A 182 -14.70 -11.48 20.01
C VAL A 182 -13.76 -11.49 21.22
N LEU A 183 -12.54 -10.99 21.07
CA LEU A 183 -11.56 -10.91 22.16
C LEU A 183 -11.98 -9.98 23.30
N LEU A 184 -12.90 -9.03 23.08
CA LEU A 184 -13.44 -8.21 24.17
C LEU A 184 -14.24 -9.04 25.18
N ARG A 185 -14.69 -10.24 24.81
CA ARG A 185 -15.36 -11.17 25.74
C ARG A 185 -14.44 -11.58 26.90
N ASP A 186 -13.13 -11.60 26.70
CA ASP A 186 -12.16 -11.93 27.75
C ASP A 186 -12.11 -10.87 28.86
N LEU A 187 -12.67 -9.67 28.64
CA LEU A 187 -12.68 -8.58 29.62
C LEU A 187 -13.68 -8.78 30.76
N GLY A 188 -14.53 -9.79 30.70
CA GLY A 188 -15.39 -10.17 31.81
C GLY A 188 -16.77 -10.67 31.40
N PRO A 189 -17.57 -11.13 32.38
CA PRO A 189 -18.93 -11.58 32.13
C PRO A 189 -19.79 -10.43 31.61
N LEU A 190 -20.74 -10.76 30.72
CA LEU A 190 -21.71 -9.79 30.23
C LEU A 190 -22.52 -9.23 31.41
N PRO A 191 -22.76 -7.91 31.49
CA PRO A 191 -23.38 -7.28 32.65
C PRO A 191 -24.84 -7.73 32.89
N GLY A 192 -25.50 -8.34 31.89
CA GLY A 192 -26.87 -8.83 32.01
C GLY A 192 -27.81 -7.77 32.62
N ASP A 193 -28.66 -8.21 33.55
CA ASP A 193 -29.63 -7.35 34.24
C ASP A 193 -29.05 -6.72 35.53
N ALA A 194 -27.72 -6.78 35.73
CA ALA A 194 -27.08 -6.26 36.94
C ALA A 194 -27.29 -4.75 37.13
N LEU A 195 -27.58 -4.03 36.05
CA LEU A 195 -27.91 -2.60 36.08
C LEU A 195 -29.42 -2.33 36.28
N GLU A 196 -30.27 -3.34 36.08
CA GLU A 196 -31.73 -3.22 36.26
C GLU A 196 -32.14 -3.44 37.71
N THR A 197 -31.31 -4.12 38.48
CA THR A 197 -31.54 -4.38 39.90
C THR A 197 -30.68 -3.46 40.77
N THR A 198 -31.26 -2.96 41.85
CA THR A 198 -30.52 -2.15 42.82
C THR A 198 -30.51 -2.87 44.16
N VAL A 199 -29.56 -2.50 45.02
CA VAL A 199 -29.49 -3.01 46.40
C VAL A 199 -30.71 -2.61 47.24
N TRP A 200 -31.55 -1.67 46.78
CA TRP A 200 -32.70 -1.16 47.51
C TRP A 200 -33.98 -1.93 47.17
N ALA A 201 -34.54 -2.61 48.16
CA ALA A 201 -35.84 -3.26 48.07
C ALA A 201 -36.95 -2.46 48.75
N LYS A 202 -38.18 -2.56 48.25
CA LYS A 202 -39.35 -1.89 48.84
C LYS A 202 -39.56 -2.36 50.29
N GLY A 203 -39.45 -1.44 51.24
CA GLY A 203 -39.56 -1.72 52.67
C GLY A 203 -38.24 -1.92 53.42
N MET A 204 -37.09 -1.79 52.73
CA MET A 204 -35.79 -1.77 53.41
C MET A 204 -35.65 -0.55 54.32
N ARG A 205 -35.22 -0.78 55.56
CA ARG A 205 -34.89 0.28 56.51
C ARG A 205 -33.49 0.82 56.18
N VAL A 206 -33.42 2.10 55.83
CA VAL A 206 -32.15 2.81 55.60
C VAL A 206 -31.52 3.13 56.95
N VAL A 207 -30.24 2.79 57.14
CA VAL A 207 -29.46 3.09 58.36
C VAL A 207 -28.36 4.07 58.00
#